data_AF-A0A4U6LGT4-F1
#
_entry.id   AF-A0A4U6LGT4-F1
#
_cell.length_a   1.000
_cell.length_b   1.000
_cell.length_c   1.000
_cell.angle_alpha   90.00
_cell.angle_beta   90.00
_cell.angle_gamma   90.00
#
_symmetry.space_group_name_H-M   'P 1'
#
loop_
_entity.id
_entity.type
_entity.pdbx_description
1 polymer ?
#
loop_
_entity_poly.entity_id
_entity_poly.type
_entity_poly.pdbx_seq_one_letter_code
_entity_poly.pdbx_strand_id
1 'polypeptide(L)' 'TMTPRHQHIDAGRFEVKTGTSVTSNHAFSQARFTAKGVRWIGGLWAKHIARGQVA' A
#
# COMPACT_ATOMS: atom_id res chain seq x y z
N THR A 1 16.49 11.65 7.20
CA THR A 1 15.10 11.16 7.21
C THR A 1 15.09 9.68 6.85
N MET A 2 14.73 8.81 7.78
CA MET A 2 14.65 7.35 7.59
C MET A 2 13.39 7.01 6.79
N THR A 3 13.46 7.12 5.46
CA THR A 3 12.38 6.62 4.59
C THR A 3 12.58 5.12 4.44
N PRO A 4 11.57 4.27 4.70
CA PRO A 4 11.65 2.85 4.37
C PRO A 4 11.83 2.74 2.85
N ARG A 5 13.06 2.57 2.37
CA ARG A 5 13.33 2.38 0.95
C ARG A 5 13.19 0.90 0.62
N HIS A 6 12.01 0.54 0.14
CA HIS A 6 11.76 -0.74 -0.49
C HIS A 6 11.27 -0.51 -1.92
N GLN A 7 11.83 -1.26 -2.88
CA GLN A 7 11.60 -1.09 -4.33
C GLN A 7 10.12 -1.13 -4.76
N HIS A 8 9.21 -1.63 -3.93
CA HIS A 8 7.77 -1.63 -4.20
C HIS A 8 7.05 -0.29 -3.96
N ILE A 9 7.70 0.69 -3.31
CA ILE A 9 7.15 2.04 -3.09
C ILE A 9 7.27 2.91 -4.35
N ASP A 10 8.30 2.73 -5.17
CA ASP A 10 8.59 3.59 -6.35
C ASP A 10 7.63 3.42 -7.54
N ALA A 11 6.68 2.47 -7.47
CA ALA A 11 5.68 2.31 -8.52
C ALA A 11 4.48 3.27 -8.42
N GLY A 12 4.47 4.17 -7.43
CA GLY A 12 3.34 5.07 -7.14
C GLY A 12 2.10 4.32 -6.63
N ARG A 13 2.28 3.12 -6.09
CA ARG A 13 1.21 2.25 -5.57
C ARG A 13 0.91 2.52 -4.10
N PHE A 14 1.84 3.17 -3.41
CA PHE A 14 1.74 3.54 -2.00
C PHE A 14 2.09 5.01 -1.83
N GLU A 15 1.47 5.64 -0.84
CA GLU A 15 1.80 6.98 -0.36
C GLU A 15 2.02 6.87 1.15
N VAL A 16 3.10 7.46 1.67
CA VAL A 16 3.35 7.51 3.11
C VAL A 16 2.72 8.77 3.66
N LYS A 17 1.73 8.62 4.54
CA LYS A 17 1.17 9.73 5.30
C LYS A 17 1.80 9.74 6.68
N THR A 18 2.44 10.86 6.99
CA THR A 18 3.03 11.13 8.30
C THR A 18 2.23 12.22 8.98
N GLY A 19 1.96 12.05 10.26
CA GLY A 19 1.24 13.01 11.07
C GLY A 19 1.40 12.74 12.55
N THR A 20 0.88 13.64 13.36
CA THR A 20 0.79 13.48 14.80
C THR A 20 -0.67 13.28 15.15
N SER A 21 -0.99 12.21 15.89
CA SER A 21 -2.35 11.99 16.35
C SER A 21 -2.76 13.13 17.27
N VAL A 22 -3.87 13.81 16.94
CA VAL A 22 -4.41 14.93 17.74
C VAL A 22 -4.84 14.46 19.13
N THR A 23 -5.20 13.19 19.28
CA THR A 23 -5.72 12.60 20.52
C THR A 23 -4.64 12.00 21.41
N SER A 24 -3.55 11.48 20.83
CA SER A 24 -2.51 10.76 21.58
C SER A 24 -1.11 11.40 21.48
N ASN A 25 -0.99 12.51 20.75
CA ASN A 25 0.27 13.23 20.48
C ASN A 25 1.41 12.35 19.94
N HIS A 26 1.10 11.14 19.48
CA HIS A 26 2.08 10.20 18.97
C HIS A 26 2.28 10.43 17.47
N ALA A 27 3.55 10.59 17.06
CA ALA A 27 3.92 10.67 15.65
C ALA A 27 3.75 9.29 15.00
N PHE A 28 3.08 9.25 13.85
CA PHE A 28 2.91 8.03 13.07
C PHE A 28 3.35 8.26 11.64
N SER A 29 3.87 7.22 11.00
CA SER A 29 4.11 7.16 9.56
C SER A 29 3.44 5.90 9.03
N GLN A 30 2.39 6.07 8.25
CA GLN A 30 1.61 4.96 7.70
C GLN A 30 1.69 4.95 6.18
N ALA A 31 2.09 3.82 5.61
CA ALA A 31 1.97 3.57 4.17
C ALA A 31 0.51 3.23 3.84
N ARG A 32 -0.09 3.96 2.88
CA ARG A 32 -1.45 3.76 2.40
C ARG A 32 -1.44 3.48 0.91
N PHE A 33 -2.37 2.66 0.43
CA PHE A 33 -2.52 2.42 -1.00
C PHE A 33 -3.04 3.67 -1.71
N THR A 34 -2.47 3.96 -2.88
CA THR A 34 -3.06 4.90 -3.82
C THR A 34 -4.17 4.22 -4.63
N ALA A 35 -4.99 4.99 -5.35
CA ALA A 35 -5.98 4.42 -6.29
C ALA A 35 -5.33 3.50 -7.35
N LYS A 36 -4.06 3.74 -7.69
CA LYS A 36 -3.26 2.86 -8.56
C LYS A 36 -2.87 1.56 -7.83
N GLY A 37 -2.46 1.67 -6.57
CA GLY A 37 -2.14 0.53 -5.72
C GLY A 37 -3.30 -0.42 -5.51
N VAL A 38 -4.49 0.11 -5.20
CA VAL A 38 -5.72 -0.70 -5.02
C VAL A 38 -6.06 -1.49 -6.29
N ARG A 39 -6.02 -0.83 -7.46
CA ARG A 39 -6.26 -1.48 -8.77
C ARG A 39 -5.26 -2.60 -9.06
N TRP A 40 -4.00 -2.39 -8.69
CA TRP A 40 -2.96 -3.41 -8.86
C TRP A 40 -3.23 -4.66 -8.01
N ILE A 41 -3.59 -4.49 -6.73
CA ILE A 41 -3.97 -5.62 -5.87
C ILE A 41 -5.18 -6.35 -6.43
N GLY A 42 -6.20 -5.63 -6.91
CA GLY A 42 -7.36 -6.24 -7.56
C GLY A 42 -6.99 -7.10 -8.77
N GLY A 43 -6.06 -6.64 -9.61
CA GLY A 43 -5.55 -7.42 -10.75
C GLY A 43 -4.77 -8.68 -10.33
N LEU A 44 -4.00 -8.63 -9.25
CA LEU A 44 -3.31 -9.80 -8.71
C LEU A 44 -4.30 -10.81 -8.12
N TRP A 45 -5.32 -10.31 -7.42
CA TRP A 45 -6.38 -11.11 -6.83
C TRP A 45 -7.22 -11.83 -7.90
N ALA A 46 -7.62 -11.12 -8.95
CA ALA A 46 -8.34 -11.72 -10.09
C ALA A 46 -7.52 -12.84 -10.75
N LYS A 47 -6.21 -12.66 -10.94
CA LYS A 47 -5.31 -13.71 -11.44
C LYS A 47 -5.21 -14.90 -10.49
N HIS A 48 -5.23 -14.67 -9.18
CA HIS A 48 -5.21 -15.74 -8.18
C HIS A 48 -6.51 -16.55 -8.22
N ILE A 49 -7.67 -15.89 -8.25
CA ILE A 49 -8.98 -16.55 -8.39
C ILE A 49 -9.04 -17.33 -9.71
N ALA A 50 -8.66 -16.72 -10.84
CA ALA A 50 -8.68 -17.39 -12.14
C ALA A 50 -7.81 -18.65 -12.17
N ARG A 51 -6.68 -18.66 -11.45
CA ARG A 51 -5.86 -19.87 -11.26
C ARG A 51 -6.50 -20.92 -10.37
N GLY A 52 -7.30 -20.52 -9.39
CA GLY A 52 -8.08 -21.45 -8.56
C GLY A 52 -9.33 -22.00 -9.27
N GLN A 53 -9.87 -21.28 -10.26
CA GLN A 53 -11.03 -21.71 -11.06
C GLN A 53 -10.71 -22.69 -12.18
N VAL A 54 -9.43 -22.86 -12.55
CA VAL A 54 -8.97 -23.84 -13.55
C VAL A 54 -8.56 -25.19 -12.93
N ALA A 55 -9.02 -25.48 -11.71
CA ALA A 55 -8.82 -26.75 -11.01
C ALA A 55 -10.02 -27.68 -11.17
#